data_AF-A0A197K276-F1
#
_entry.id   AF-A0A197K276-F1
#
_cell.length_a   1.000
_cell.length_b   1.000
_cell.length_c   1.000
_cell.angle_alpha   90.00
_cell.angle_beta   90.00
_cell.angle_gamma   90.00
#
_symmetry.space_group_name_H-M   'P 1'
#
loop_
_entity.id
_entity.type
_entity.pdbx_description
1 polymer ?
#
loop_
_entity_poly.entity_id
_entity_poly.type
_entity_poly.pdbx_seq_one_letter_code
_entity_poly.pdbx_strand_id
1 'polypeptide(L)'
;MRSMHAATIGALGANPLHNVSAASFTKSLFYGKYYRPAQYPLYRLSKEVHEFITSGYSGERCEVFIRGRIKRRGKVYSYNFTFAYVYEGAKPPPYGVPKYRGCLESIPKGPIVEYLAEQPSFYRVTILTSPRDRLPLHGVFHEHRLVFPYITASTGHVFFSEEIRFNKQKS
;
A
#
# COMPACT_ATOMS: atom_id res chain seq x y z
N MET A 1 2.26 -8.87 -40.73
CA MET A 1 3.51 -8.48 -40.01
C MET A 1 3.35 -8.34 -38.48
N ARG A 2 2.44 -9.07 -37.81
CA ARG A 2 2.26 -9.02 -36.34
C ARG A 2 2.86 -10.22 -35.56
N SER A 3 3.27 -11.29 -36.24
CA SER A 3 3.69 -12.53 -35.56
C SER A 3 5.16 -12.56 -35.13
N MET A 4 6.06 -11.84 -35.81
CA MET A 4 7.49 -11.84 -35.44
C MET A 4 7.75 -11.07 -34.14
N HIS A 5 7.06 -9.96 -33.89
CA HIS A 5 7.31 -9.13 -32.70
C HIS A 5 6.90 -9.82 -31.38
N ALA A 6 5.85 -10.65 -31.41
CA ALA A 6 5.44 -11.46 -30.25
C ALA A 6 6.43 -12.58 -29.94
N ALA A 7 7.00 -13.22 -30.97
CA ALA A 7 7.96 -14.32 -30.81
C ALA A 7 9.32 -13.83 -30.28
N THR A 8 9.80 -12.67 -30.73
CA THR A 8 11.09 -12.11 -30.28
C THR A 8 11.03 -11.61 -28.83
N ILE A 9 9.89 -11.05 -28.39
CA ILE A 9 9.68 -10.66 -26.98
C ILE A 9 9.56 -11.89 -26.07
N GLY A 10 8.93 -12.97 -26.54
CA GLY A 10 8.84 -14.24 -25.79
C GLY A 10 10.21 -14.88 -25.52
N ALA A 11 11.15 -14.76 -26.46
CA ALA A 11 12.50 -15.31 -26.34
C ALA A 11 13.49 -14.39 -25.59
N LEU A 12 13.44 -13.06 -25.81
CA LEU A 12 14.34 -12.10 -25.15
C LEU A 12 13.88 -11.71 -23.74
N GLY A 13 12.56 -11.69 -23.49
CA GLY A 13 11.97 -11.33 -22.19
C GLY A 13 12.09 -12.42 -21.11
N ALA A 14 12.60 -13.61 -21.47
CA ALA A 14 12.83 -14.70 -20.53
C ALA A 14 14.24 -14.74 -19.92
N ASN A 15 15.22 -14.02 -20.50
CA ASN A 15 16.58 -13.96 -19.96
C ASN A 15 16.74 -12.73 -19.03
N PRO A 16 17.02 -12.94 -17.72
CA PRO A 16 17.22 -11.83 -16.78
C PRO A 16 18.41 -10.94 -17.13
N LEU A 17 19.43 -11.46 -17.84
CA LEU A 17 20.63 -10.72 -18.23
C LEU A 17 20.39 -9.67 -19.31
N HIS A 18 19.25 -9.72 -20.00
CA HIS A 18 18.89 -8.73 -21.03
C HIS A 18 18.19 -7.49 -20.47
N ASN A 19 18.02 -7.40 -19.15
CA ASN A 19 17.31 -6.31 -18.50
C ASN A 19 18.25 -5.55 -17.56
N VAL A 20 18.10 -4.22 -17.52
CA VAL A 20 18.93 -3.32 -16.69
C VAL A 20 18.78 -3.55 -15.18
N SER A 21 17.70 -4.22 -14.76
CA SER A 21 17.46 -4.58 -13.37
C SER A 21 16.50 -5.78 -13.26
N ALA A 22 16.54 -6.46 -12.10
CA ALA A 22 15.57 -7.51 -11.76
C ALA A 22 14.12 -7.00 -11.81
N ALA A 23 13.88 -5.73 -11.44
CA ALA A 23 12.56 -5.11 -11.54
C ALA A 23 12.12 -4.95 -13.00
N SER A 24 13.04 -4.57 -13.89
CA SER A 24 12.76 -4.45 -15.33
C SER A 24 12.46 -5.83 -15.94
N PHE A 25 13.25 -6.85 -15.57
CA PHE A 25 12.99 -8.23 -15.97
C PHE A 25 11.61 -8.72 -15.53
N THR A 26 11.26 -8.50 -14.25
CA THR A 26 9.97 -8.93 -13.70
C THR A 26 8.79 -8.22 -14.40
N LYS A 27 8.92 -6.92 -14.70
CA LYS A 27 7.92 -6.17 -15.47
C LYS A 27 7.79 -6.73 -16.89
N SER A 28 8.90 -6.95 -17.59
CA SER A 28 8.91 -7.53 -18.93
C SER A 28 8.21 -8.90 -18.95
N LEU A 29 8.51 -9.75 -17.97
CA LEU A 29 7.86 -11.05 -17.79
C LEU A 29 6.35 -10.89 -17.54
N PHE A 30 5.95 -9.97 -16.66
CA PHE A 30 4.54 -9.69 -16.37
C PHE A 30 3.77 -9.24 -17.62
N TYR A 31 4.28 -8.23 -18.32
CA TYR A 31 3.64 -7.71 -19.53
C TYR A 31 3.62 -8.72 -20.68
N GLY A 32 4.63 -9.59 -20.77
CA GLY A 32 4.71 -10.59 -21.83
C GLY A 32 3.83 -11.83 -21.60
N LYS A 33 3.62 -12.24 -20.34
CA LYS A 33 2.93 -13.52 -20.02
C LYS A 33 1.59 -13.36 -19.32
N TYR A 34 1.45 -12.38 -18.43
CA TYR A 34 0.34 -12.33 -17.48
C TYR A 34 -0.62 -11.15 -17.74
N TYR A 35 -0.11 -10.04 -18.27
CA TYR A 35 -0.91 -8.85 -18.52
C TYR A 35 -1.90 -9.04 -19.68
N ARG A 36 -3.18 -8.74 -19.43
CA ARG A 36 -4.26 -8.82 -20.41
C ARG A 36 -4.81 -7.42 -20.70
N PRO A 37 -4.24 -6.65 -21.64
CA PRO A 37 -4.59 -5.25 -21.86
C PRO A 37 -6.05 -5.01 -22.26
N ALA A 38 -6.68 -5.97 -22.95
CA ALA A 38 -8.09 -5.85 -23.35
C ALA A 38 -9.06 -6.05 -22.18
N GLN A 39 -8.65 -6.80 -21.15
CA GLN A 39 -9.49 -7.11 -19.99
C GLN A 39 -9.20 -6.16 -18.82
N TYR A 40 -7.93 -5.80 -18.64
CA TYR A 40 -7.44 -5.00 -17.52
C TYR A 40 -6.46 -3.92 -18.00
N PRO A 41 -6.87 -2.94 -18.83
CA PRO A 41 -5.99 -1.86 -19.26
C PRO A 41 -5.43 -1.07 -18.06
N LEU A 42 -4.12 -0.81 -18.04
CA LEU A 42 -3.51 0.11 -17.07
C LEU A 42 -3.78 1.56 -17.45
N TYR A 43 -4.26 2.33 -16.49
CA TYR A 43 -4.56 3.75 -16.67
C TYR A 43 -3.37 4.61 -16.24
N ARG A 44 -3.12 5.68 -17.00
CA ARG A 44 -2.20 6.75 -16.57
C ARG A 44 -2.97 7.72 -15.69
N LEU A 45 -2.38 8.04 -14.55
CA LEU A 45 -2.94 9.02 -13.62
C LEU A 45 -2.55 10.43 -14.04
N SER A 46 -3.42 11.40 -13.78
CA SER A 46 -3.00 12.80 -13.80
C SER A 46 -1.96 13.03 -12.70
N LYS A 47 -1.13 14.06 -12.85
CA LYS A 47 -0.11 14.43 -11.86
C LYS A 47 -0.73 14.62 -10.47
N GLU A 48 -1.84 15.35 -10.41
CA GLU A 48 -2.56 15.65 -9.16
C GLU A 48 -3.07 14.37 -8.45
N VAL A 49 -3.68 13.45 -9.19
CA VAL A 49 -4.16 12.18 -8.62
C VAL A 49 -2.98 11.30 -8.16
N HIS A 50 -1.90 11.28 -8.94
CA HIS A 50 -0.69 10.57 -8.58
C HIS A 50 -0.09 11.11 -7.27
N GLU A 51 0.07 12.43 -7.16
CA GLU A 51 0.59 13.10 -5.95
C GLU A 51 -0.30 12.86 -4.73
N PHE A 52 -1.62 12.87 -4.91
CA PHE A 52 -2.56 12.54 -3.84
C PHE A 52 -2.36 11.10 -3.33
N ILE A 53 -2.31 10.11 -4.24
CA ILE A 53 -2.13 8.70 -3.88
C ILE A 53 -0.76 8.45 -3.26
N THR A 54 0.31 9.00 -3.84
CA THR A 54 1.67 8.77 -3.33
C THR A 54 1.89 9.40 -1.97
N SER A 55 1.18 10.49 -1.63
CA SER A 55 1.24 11.08 -0.29
C SER A 55 0.75 10.15 0.82
N GLY A 56 -0.13 9.19 0.50
CA GLY A 56 -0.60 8.15 1.43
C GLY A 56 0.02 6.78 1.19
N TYR A 57 0.95 6.63 0.24
CA TYR A 57 1.61 5.36 -0.03
C TYR A 57 2.90 5.26 0.79
N SER A 58 2.82 4.60 1.95
CA SER A 58 3.96 4.38 2.84
C SER A 58 4.55 2.98 2.70
N GLY A 59 5.82 2.84 3.08
CA GLY A 59 6.49 1.55 3.20
C GLY A 59 6.14 0.81 4.51
N GLU A 60 6.99 -0.15 4.89
CA GLU A 60 6.78 -0.98 6.07
C GLU A 60 7.05 -0.26 7.40
N ARG A 61 6.37 -0.73 8.44
CA ARG A 61 6.70 -0.38 9.82
C ARG A 61 7.97 -1.09 10.27
N CYS A 62 9.02 -0.30 10.51
CA CYS A 62 10.24 -0.75 11.17
C CYS A 62 10.45 0.08 12.44
N GLU A 63 10.08 -0.49 13.60
CA GLU A 63 10.15 0.21 14.88
C GLU A 63 10.83 -0.60 15.97
N VAL A 64 11.51 0.10 16.87
CA VAL A 64 12.10 -0.47 18.08
C VAL A 64 11.15 -0.25 19.25
N PHE A 65 10.40 -1.30 19.60
CA PHE A 65 9.43 -1.23 20.71
C PHE A 65 10.09 -1.23 22.10
N ILE A 66 11.26 -1.84 22.25
CA ILE A 66 12.00 -1.90 23.52
C ILE A 66 13.48 -1.62 23.24
N ARG A 67 14.05 -0.62 23.93
CA ARG A 67 15.48 -0.29 23.86
C ARG A 67 16.20 -0.79 25.11
N GLY A 68 17.41 -1.33 24.93
CA GLY A 68 18.27 -1.78 26.01
C GLY A 68 18.27 -3.31 26.19
N ARG A 69 18.93 -3.76 27.26
CA ARG A 69 19.11 -5.20 27.52
C ARG A 69 17.77 -5.84 27.87
N ILE A 70 17.39 -6.88 27.15
CA ILE A 70 16.23 -7.70 27.49
C ILE A 70 16.52 -8.40 28.82
N LYS A 71 15.92 -7.91 29.91
CA LYS A 71 16.12 -8.43 31.28
C LYS A 71 15.27 -9.66 31.60
N ARG A 72 14.31 -10.02 30.74
CA ARG A 72 13.45 -11.20 30.94
C ARG A 72 14.29 -12.47 30.85
N ARG A 73 14.15 -13.37 31.83
CA ARG A 73 14.75 -14.73 31.86
C ARG A 73 14.14 -15.70 30.81
N GLY A 74 13.62 -15.19 29.70
CA GLY A 74 12.93 -15.97 28.67
C GLY A 74 13.69 -15.97 27.34
N LYS A 75 13.50 -17.03 26.54
CA LYS A 75 14.01 -17.10 25.17
C LYS A 75 13.31 -16.03 24.30
N VAL A 76 14.07 -15.39 23.41
CA VAL A 76 13.54 -14.46 22.41
C VAL A 76 13.33 -15.24 21.12
N TYR A 77 12.14 -15.14 20.55
CA TYR A 77 11.79 -15.77 19.28
C TYR A 77 11.58 -14.71 18.23
N SER A 78 12.13 -14.94 17.04
CA SER A 78 11.87 -14.11 15.86
C SER A 78 10.83 -14.80 15.01
N TYR A 79 9.81 -14.04 14.60
CA TYR A 79 8.79 -14.48 13.64
C TYR A 79 8.93 -13.63 12.40
N ASN A 80 8.87 -14.26 11.24
CA ASN A 80 8.88 -13.58 9.95
C ASN A 80 7.80 -14.18 9.05
N PHE A 81 7.21 -13.34 8.20
CA PHE A 81 6.25 -13.78 7.20
C PHE A 81 6.98 -14.19 5.92
N THR A 82 6.72 -15.41 5.47
CA THR A 82 7.26 -15.90 4.21
C THR A 82 6.47 -15.29 3.04
N PHE A 83 7.14 -14.52 2.18
CA PHE A 83 6.56 -13.91 0.97
C PHE A 83 5.33 -13.00 1.19
N ALA A 84 5.32 -12.18 2.25
CA ALA A 84 4.18 -11.32 2.60
C ALA A 84 3.59 -10.53 1.42
N TYR A 85 4.43 -9.82 0.64
CA TYR A 85 3.95 -9.06 -0.53
C TYR A 85 3.42 -9.92 -1.68
N VAL A 86 3.93 -11.13 -1.85
CA VAL A 86 3.43 -12.03 -2.90
C VAL A 86 2.05 -12.54 -2.51
N TYR A 87 1.87 -12.87 -1.22
CA TYR A 87 0.58 -13.27 -0.68
C TYR A 87 -0.45 -12.14 -0.80
N GLU A 88 -0.10 -10.93 -0.37
CA GLU A 88 -0.98 -9.76 -0.48
C GLU A 88 -1.24 -9.37 -1.95
N GLY A 89 -0.21 -9.41 -2.80
CA GLY A 89 -0.32 -9.10 -4.23
C GLY A 89 -1.11 -10.12 -5.05
N ALA A 90 -1.42 -11.29 -4.49
CA ALA A 90 -2.33 -12.27 -5.09
C ALA A 90 -3.82 -11.92 -4.87
N LYS A 91 -4.12 -11.00 -3.94
CA LYS A 91 -5.48 -10.50 -3.72
C LYS A 91 -5.88 -9.52 -4.83
N PRO A 92 -7.16 -9.38 -5.17
CA PRO A 92 -7.62 -8.40 -6.15
C PRO A 92 -7.21 -6.97 -5.75
N PRO A 93 -6.36 -6.27 -6.52
CA PRO A 93 -6.02 -4.89 -6.22
C PRO A 93 -7.14 -3.93 -6.64
N PRO A 94 -7.19 -2.72 -6.06
CA PRO A 94 -8.03 -1.64 -6.60
C PRO A 94 -7.71 -1.40 -8.07
N TYR A 95 -8.74 -1.33 -8.91
CA TYR A 95 -8.59 -1.23 -10.36
C TYR A 95 -9.64 -0.28 -10.96
N GLY A 96 -9.28 0.38 -12.07
CA GLY A 96 -10.13 1.32 -12.78
C GLY A 96 -9.57 2.75 -12.81
N VAL A 97 -10.30 3.65 -13.47
CA VAL A 97 -9.97 5.08 -13.48
C VAL A 97 -10.33 5.67 -12.13
N PRO A 98 -9.38 6.30 -11.40
CA PRO A 98 -9.69 6.91 -10.13
C PRO A 98 -10.64 8.09 -10.31
N LYS A 99 -11.59 8.22 -9.38
CA LYS A 99 -12.54 9.32 -9.33
C LYS A 99 -12.39 10.02 -8.00
N TYR A 100 -12.20 11.34 -8.03
CA TYR A 100 -12.25 12.14 -6.82
C TYR A 100 -13.69 12.14 -6.27
N ARG A 101 -13.83 11.92 -4.96
CA ARG A 101 -15.10 12.03 -4.24
C ARG A 101 -14.92 12.99 -3.08
N GLY A 102 -15.69 14.07 -3.07
CA GLY A 102 -15.79 15.00 -1.94
C GLY A 102 -16.95 14.65 -1.00
N CYS A 103 -17.15 15.47 0.03
CA CYS A 103 -18.30 15.42 0.95
C CYS A 103 -18.46 14.09 1.69
N LEU A 104 -17.36 13.45 2.08
CA LEU A 104 -17.41 12.18 2.82
C LEU A 104 -17.79 12.37 4.30
N GLU A 105 -17.85 13.62 4.79
CA GLU A 105 -18.26 13.95 6.16
C GLU A 105 -19.72 13.55 6.46
N SER A 106 -20.54 13.37 5.43
CA SER A 106 -21.96 12.98 5.58
C SER A 106 -22.16 11.48 5.82
N ILE A 107 -21.12 10.65 5.72
CA ILE A 107 -21.22 9.21 5.97
C ILE A 107 -21.29 8.96 7.49
N PRO A 108 -22.36 8.34 8.02
CA PRO A 108 -22.46 8.10 9.46
C PRO A 108 -21.31 7.22 9.99
N LYS A 109 -20.93 7.43 11.26
CA LYS A 109 -19.75 6.79 11.89
C LYS A 109 -19.79 5.26 11.97
N GLY A 110 -20.98 4.64 11.97
CA GLY A 110 -21.15 3.18 11.96
C GLY A 110 -20.84 2.58 10.58
N PRO A 111 -21.57 2.99 9.53
CA PRO A 111 -21.36 2.56 8.14
C PRO A 111 -19.97 2.80 7.57
N ILE A 112 -19.14 3.66 8.16
CA ILE A 112 -17.82 4.00 7.59
C ILE A 112 -16.89 2.79 7.46
N VAL A 113 -16.96 1.80 8.36
CA VAL A 113 -16.07 0.62 8.28
C VAL A 113 -16.43 -0.27 7.09
N GLU A 114 -17.72 -0.49 6.88
CA GLU A 114 -18.27 -1.23 5.75
C GLU A 114 -18.02 -0.48 4.44
N TYR A 115 -18.29 0.84 4.43
CA TYR A 115 -18.01 1.71 3.29
C TYR A 115 -16.54 1.64 2.86
N LEU A 116 -15.59 1.75 3.80
CA LEU A 116 -14.16 1.64 3.51
C LEU A 116 -13.76 0.23 3.04
N ALA A 117 -14.52 -0.82 3.38
CA ALA A 117 -14.28 -2.17 2.93
C ALA A 117 -14.73 -2.38 1.49
N GLU A 118 -15.89 -1.84 1.15
CA GLU A 118 -16.49 -1.91 -0.18
C GLU A 118 -15.83 -0.95 -1.19
N GLN A 119 -15.21 0.13 -0.69
CA GLN A 119 -14.59 1.19 -1.49
C GLN A 119 -13.09 1.35 -1.11
N PRO A 120 -12.23 0.37 -1.45
CA PRO A 120 -10.82 0.46 -1.15
C PRO A 120 -10.17 1.63 -1.90
N SER A 121 -9.69 2.63 -1.18
CA SER A 121 -9.20 3.88 -1.76
C SER A 121 -8.32 4.69 -0.79
N PHE A 122 -7.79 5.81 -1.27
CA PHE A 122 -7.04 6.78 -0.47
C PHE A 122 -7.96 7.89 0.01
N TYR A 123 -7.88 8.24 1.29
CA TYR A 123 -8.77 9.19 1.95
C TYR A 123 -7.94 10.28 2.63
N ARG A 124 -8.30 11.54 2.37
CA ARG A 124 -7.79 12.67 3.16
C ARG A 124 -8.58 12.75 4.46
N VAL A 125 -7.89 12.68 5.59
CA VAL A 125 -8.52 12.63 6.91
C VAL A 125 -8.00 13.72 7.83
N THR A 126 -8.82 14.04 8.82
CA THR A 126 -8.43 14.80 10.00
C THR A 126 -8.30 13.84 11.16
N ILE A 127 -7.12 13.78 11.76
CA ILE A 127 -6.87 13.01 12.97
C ILE A 127 -7.22 13.90 14.14
N LEU A 128 -8.19 13.49 14.96
CA LEU A 128 -8.60 14.24 16.15
C LEU A 128 -7.67 13.93 17.33
N THR A 129 -7.35 12.65 17.51
CA THR A 129 -6.49 12.16 18.58
C THR A 129 -6.03 10.74 18.25
N SER A 130 -4.86 10.36 18.76
CA SER A 130 -4.34 8.98 18.73
C SER A 130 -4.37 8.40 20.14
N PRO A 131 -5.07 7.28 20.37
CA PRO A 131 -5.15 6.64 21.68
C PRO A 131 -3.75 6.22 22.15
N ARG A 132 -3.39 6.58 23.40
CA ARG A 132 -2.04 6.35 23.96
C ARG A 132 -1.83 4.93 24.52
N ASP A 133 -2.92 4.20 24.68
CA ASP A 133 -2.99 2.80 25.15
C ASP A 133 -2.79 1.78 24.01
N ARG A 134 -2.66 2.23 22.76
CA ARG A 134 -2.53 1.37 21.57
C ARG A 134 -1.34 1.76 20.74
N LEU A 135 -0.74 0.79 20.05
CA LEU A 135 0.31 1.13 19.10
C LEU A 135 -0.24 2.03 17.98
N PRO A 136 0.44 3.13 17.64
CA PRO A 136 0.06 3.98 16.52
C PRO A 136 0.16 3.16 15.24
N LEU A 137 -0.88 3.28 14.39
CA LEU A 137 -0.98 2.56 13.11
C LEU A 137 -0.68 3.45 11.91
N HIS A 138 -0.85 4.76 12.06
CA HIS A 138 -0.74 5.73 10.98
C HIS A 138 0.71 6.20 10.84
N GLY A 139 1.35 5.80 9.75
CA GLY A 139 2.72 6.21 9.44
C GLY A 139 2.76 7.65 8.93
N VAL A 140 3.74 8.42 9.37
CA VAL A 140 4.01 9.78 8.90
C VAL A 140 5.46 9.86 8.46
N PHE A 141 5.70 10.42 7.27
CA PHE A 141 7.06 10.75 6.85
C PHE A 141 7.56 11.99 7.60
N HIS A 142 8.63 11.82 8.37
CA HIS A 142 9.30 12.87 9.11
C HIS A 142 10.82 12.76 8.86
N GLU A 143 11.45 13.84 8.41
CA GLU A 143 12.91 13.88 8.15
C GLU A 143 13.43 12.67 7.33
N HIS A 144 12.73 12.37 6.23
CA HIS A 144 13.04 11.24 5.33
C HIS A 144 12.87 9.84 5.93
N ARG A 145 12.20 9.71 7.08
CA ARG A 145 11.92 8.42 7.73
C ARG A 145 10.42 8.24 7.92
N LEU A 146 9.94 7.02 7.74
CA LEU A 146 8.60 6.65 8.14
C LEU A 146 8.60 6.39 9.65
N VAL A 147 7.81 7.16 10.39
CA VAL A 147 7.62 7.00 11.83
C VAL A 147 6.15 6.79 12.14
N PHE A 148 5.82 6.11 13.24
CA PHE A 148 4.43 5.93 13.67
C PHE A 148 4.24 6.69 15.00
N PRO A 149 4.04 8.01 14.95
CA PRO A 149 3.87 8.79 16.17
C PRO A 149 2.44 8.66 16.70
N TYR A 150 2.27 8.98 17.98
CA TYR A 150 0.95 9.33 18.50
C TYR A 150 0.61 10.74 18.06
N ILE A 151 -0.31 10.84 17.11
CA ILE A 151 -0.68 12.09 16.46
C ILE A 151 -1.77 12.80 17.27
N THR A 152 -1.54 14.06 17.62
CA THR A 152 -2.54 15.00 18.17
C THR A 152 -3.41 15.56 17.03
N ALA A 153 -4.37 16.44 17.35
CA ALA A 153 -5.25 17.05 16.37
C ALA A 153 -4.48 17.63 15.17
N SER A 154 -4.68 17.07 13.98
CA SER A 154 -4.00 17.46 12.75
C SER A 154 -4.80 17.09 11.49
N THR A 155 -4.64 17.89 10.44
CA THR A 155 -5.44 17.79 9.21
C THR A 155 -4.59 17.43 8.01
N GLY A 156 -5.19 16.81 7.00
CA GLY A 156 -4.59 16.69 5.67
C GLY A 156 -3.76 15.44 5.45
N HIS A 157 -3.82 14.47 6.37
CA HIS A 157 -3.19 13.17 6.20
C HIS A 157 -3.94 12.36 5.16
N VAL A 158 -3.22 11.62 4.32
CA VAL A 158 -3.82 10.72 3.33
C VAL A 158 -3.46 9.30 3.73
N PHE A 159 -4.46 8.45 3.93
CA PHE A 159 -4.26 7.03 4.27
C PHE A 159 -5.07 6.14 3.34
N PHE A 160 -4.62 4.91 3.18
CA PHE A 160 -5.41 3.89 2.52
C PHE A 160 -6.54 3.40 3.44
N SER A 161 -7.68 3.03 2.86
CA SER A 161 -8.88 2.57 3.57
C SER A 161 -8.63 1.50 4.63
N GLU A 162 -7.68 0.60 4.39
CA GLU A 162 -7.35 -0.47 5.33
C GLU A 162 -6.73 0.07 6.62
N GLU A 163 -5.81 1.02 6.54
CA GLU A 163 -5.20 1.67 7.71
C GLU A 163 -6.27 2.34 8.59
N ILE A 164 -7.27 2.95 7.95
CA ILE A 164 -8.39 3.60 8.64
C ILE A 164 -9.31 2.56 9.30
N ARG A 165 -9.61 1.45 8.62
CA ARG A 165 -10.46 0.35 9.15
C ARG A 165 -9.84 -0.34 10.35
N PHE A 166 -8.56 -0.69 10.29
CA PHE A 166 -7.90 -1.45 11.35
C PHE A 166 -7.76 -0.67 12.65
N ASN A 167 -7.81 0.67 12.61
CA ASN A 167 -7.85 1.51 13.80
C ASN A 167 -9.11 1.28 14.67
N LYS A 168 -10.21 0.73 14.12
CA LYS A 168 -11.44 0.44 14.87
C LYS A 168 -11.57 -1.00 15.38
N GLN A 169 -10.80 -1.97 14.90
CA GLN A 169 -11.06 -3.39 15.15
C GLN A 169 -10.62 -3.95 16.52
N LYS A 170 -10.29 -3.11 17.51
CA LYS A 170 -10.03 -3.54 18.89
C LYS A 170 -10.63 -2.61 19.93
N SER A 171 -11.89 -2.20 19.78
CA SER A 171 -12.68 -1.63 20.88
C SER A 171 -13.48 -2.73 21.56
#